data_AF-A0A818S128-F1
#
_entry.id   AF-A0A818S128-F1
#
_cell.length_a   1.000
_cell.length_b   1.000
_cell.length_c   1.000
_cell.angle_alpha   90.00
_cell.angle_beta   90.00
_cell.angle_gamma   90.00
#
_symmetry.space_group_name_H-M   'P 1'
#
loop_
_entity.id
_entity.type
_entity.pdbx_description
1 polymer ?
#
loop_
_entity_poly.entity_id
_entity_poly.type
_entity_poly.pdbx_seq_one_letter_code
_entity_poly.pdbx_strand_id
1 'polypeptide(L)'
;MRTSLHLDTVDSIMQFPFSTTDYIEESNFHFTRGHNITVESGDSAHHCDGKNLNSHPTAGSTVTSALDDASKCGRFTWDGTFSTIYDDFFITRIGSDAQTATQFWGILANYNYTKTGGCETRVQQNDEVLFAFDAFSKKYFLKLTVPLTARRGCNTIFRVTNGATDAPISGAKVGKYVSDSNGNVKVAFTSGGRHKLKAEHKDYIRSNAIYVRVQ
;
A
#
# COMPACT_ATOMS: atom_id res chain seq x y z
N MET A 1 -15.39 3.46 -5.85
CA MET A 1 -14.47 4.61 -5.98
C MET A 1 -13.05 4.09 -6.20
N ARG A 2 -12.15 4.76 -6.94
CA ARG A 2 -10.77 4.28 -7.18
C ARG A 2 -9.81 4.81 -6.13
N THR A 3 -9.19 3.95 -5.33
CA THR A 3 -8.27 4.29 -4.23
C THR A 3 -6.99 3.49 -4.38
N SER A 4 -5.83 4.08 -4.08
CA SER A 4 -4.54 3.38 -4.22
C SER A 4 -4.24 2.59 -2.95
N LEU A 5 -3.96 1.28 -3.04
CA LEU A 5 -3.50 0.50 -1.88
C LEU A 5 -2.00 0.23 -1.96
N HIS A 6 -1.31 0.47 -0.86
CA HIS A 6 0.09 0.17 -0.68
C HIS A 6 0.26 -0.80 0.50
N LEU A 7 0.88 -1.95 0.22
CA LEU A 7 1.28 -2.91 1.25
C LEU A 7 2.81 -2.87 1.36
N ASP A 8 3.29 -2.63 2.58
CA ASP A 8 4.73 -2.70 2.90
C ASP A 8 5.25 -4.14 2.75
N THR A 9 4.35 -5.08 3.00
CA THR A 9 4.52 -6.53 3.11
C THR A 9 3.93 -7.25 1.91
N VAL A 10 4.79 -7.49 0.92
CA VAL A 10 4.83 -8.67 0.05
C VAL A 10 6.00 -8.47 -0.92
N ASP A 11 7.19 -8.85 -0.47
CA ASP A 11 8.16 -9.49 -1.37
C ASP A 11 8.11 -10.99 -1.11
N SER A 12 7.02 -11.60 -1.57
CA SER A 12 7.02 -13.02 -1.88
C SER A 12 6.88 -13.12 -3.40
N ILE A 13 7.88 -13.77 -3.99
CA ILE A 13 7.99 -14.14 -5.39
C ILE A 13 6.64 -14.62 -5.93
N MET A 14 6.11 -13.95 -6.95
CA MET A 14 5.20 -14.56 -7.92
C MET A 14 5.71 -14.26 -9.33
N GLN A 15 6.67 -15.08 -9.76
CA GLN A 15 6.72 -15.45 -11.16
C GLN A 15 5.49 -16.28 -11.46
N PHE A 16 4.62 -15.80 -12.36
CA PHE A 16 3.72 -16.70 -13.09
C PHE A 16 3.80 -16.40 -14.59
N PRO A 17 3.91 -17.45 -15.43
CA PRO A 17 3.97 -17.32 -16.88
C PRO A 17 2.55 -17.22 -17.49
N PHE A 18 2.50 -16.67 -18.71
CA PHE A 18 1.34 -16.57 -19.65
C PHE A 18 0.31 -15.48 -19.30
N SER A 19 0.09 -14.46 -20.13
CA SER A 19 -0.39 -14.37 -21.53
C SER A 19 -1.88 -14.01 -21.56
N THR A 20 -2.14 -12.86 -22.19
CA THR A 20 -3.41 -12.43 -22.80
C THR A 20 -4.62 -12.31 -21.89
N THR A 21 -4.65 -11.27 -21.05
CA THR A 21 -5.76 -10.30 -21.04
C THR A 21 -5.25 -9.00 -20.40
N ASP A 22 -4.83 -8.05 -21.24
CA ASP A 22 -4.58 -6.66 -20.85
C ASP A 22 -5.81 -6.09 -20.14
N TYR A 23 -5.60 -5.10 -19.25
CA TYR A 23 -6.59 -4.19 -18.61
C TYR A 23 -6.87 -4.25 -17.09
N ILE A 24 -5.98 -4.68 -16.19
CA ILE A 24 -6.05 -4.19 -14.78
C ILE A 24 -4.68 -4.12 -14.09
N GLU A 25 -3.67 -3.44 -14.66
CA GLU A 25 -2.41 -3.15 -13.92
C GLU A 25 -1.75 -1.81 -14.28
N GLU A 26 -2.49 -0.86 -14.86
CA GLU A 26 -1.95 0.47 -15.19
C GLU A 26 -2.07 1.50 -14.05
N SER A 27 -2.51 1.08 -12.87
CA SER A 27 -2.41 1.90 -11.67
C SER A 27 -2.70 1.05 -10.44
N ASN A 28 -2.06 1.35 -9.30
CA ASN A 28 -2.38 0.75 -8.00
C ASN A 28 -3.81 1.10 -7.51
N PHE A 29 -4.70 1.60 -8.38
CA PHE A 29 -6.05 2.00 -8.05
C PHE A 29 -6.99 0.79 -8.03
N HIS A 30 -7.46 0.46 -6.84
CA HIS A 30 -8.49 -0.54 -6.61
C HIS A 30 -9.85 0.13 -6.46
N PHE A 31 -10.89 -0.49 -7.03
CA PHE A 31 -12.25 -0.06 -6.76
C PHE A 31 -12.66 -0.58 -5.39
N THR A 32 -13.07 0.33 -4.51
CA THR A 32 -13.63 -0.06 -3.21
C THR A 32 -14.97 0.60 -2.91
N ARG A 33 -15.75 -0.04 -2.05
CA ARG A 33 -16.99 0.42 -1.42
C ARG A 33 -17.08 -0.13 0.01
N GLY A 34 -17.86 0.51 0.88
CA GLY A 34 -18.19 -0.06 2.18
C GLY A 34 -18.98 -1.36 2.03
N HIS A 35 -18.64 -2.38 2.83
CA HIS A 35 -19.30 -3.69 2.79
C HIS A 35 -19.00 -4.50 4.07
N ASN A 36 -19.69 -5.63 4.23
CA ASN A 36 -19.37 -6.57 5.30
C ASN A 36 -18.15 -7.41 4.91
N ILE A 37 -17.24 -7.60 5.86
CA ILE A 37 -15.96 -8.29 5.69
C ILE A 37 -15.96 -9.57 6.52
N THR A 38 -15.48 -10.66 5.93
CA THR A 38 -15.12 -11.91 6.62
C THR A 38 -13.65 -12.16 6.37
N VAL A 39 -12.86 -12.11 7.45
CA VAL A 39 -11.41 -12.40 7.42
C VAL A 39 -11.14 -13.90 7.30
N GLU A 40 -9.91 -14.29 6.97
CA GLU A 40 -9.58 -15.70 6.69
C GLU A 40 -9.92 -16.66 7.83
N SER A 41 -9.59 -16.31 9.09
CA SER A 41 -9.94 -17.16 10.25
C SER A 41 -11.34 -16.89 10.82
N GLY A 42 -12.11 -15.98 10.21
CA GLY A 42 -13.40 -15.52 10.72
C GLY A 42 -14.56 -16.46 10.34
N ASP A 43 -15.51 -16.62 11.25
CA ASP A 43 -16.74 -17.41 11.05
C ASP A 43 -17.94 -16.57 10.60
N SER A 44 -17.83 -15.24 10.69
CA SER A 44 -18.92 -14.30 10.48
C SER A 44 -18.46 -13.03 9.78
N ALA A 45 -19.41 -12.36 9.14
CA ALA A 45 -19.17 -11.11 8.43
C ALA A 45 -19.49 -9.91 9.33
N HIS A 46 -18.57 -8.94 9.40
CA HIS A 46 -18.77 -7.70 10.16
C HIS A 46 -18.85 -6.51 9.23
N HIS A 47 -19.75 -5.58 9.52
CA HIS A 47 -19.92 -4.38 8.72
C HIS A 47 -18.67 -3.50 8.80
N CYS A 48 -18.27 -2.97 7.65
CA CYS A 48 -17.09 -2.13 7.52
C CYS A 48 -17.36 -1.11 6.40
N ASP A 49 -18.28 -0.18 6.68
CA ASP A 49 -18.85 0.74 5.70
C ASP A 49 -18.79 2.21 6.14
N GLY A 50 -18.03 2.51 7.19
CA GLY A 50 -17.85 3.86 7.72
C GLY A 50 -18.96 4.27 8.67
N LYS A 51 -20.03 3.48 8.83
CA LYS A 51 -21.06 3.74 9.84
C LYS A 51 -20.70 3.16 11.20
N ASN A 52 -19.60 2.43 11.29
CA ASN A 52 -19.04 1.85 12.50
C ASN A 52 -19.00 2.91 13.61
N LEU A 53 -19.47 2.55 14.82
CA LEU A 53 -19.67 3.47 15.96
C LEU A 53 -20.47 4.75 15.67
N ASN A 54 -21.32 4.77 14.64
CA ASN A 54 -22.03 5.95 14.13
C ASN A 54 -21.10 7.07 13.61
N SER A 55 -19.86 6.75 13.23
CA SER A 55 -18.86 7.73 12.80
C SER A 55 -19.26 8.50 11.56
N HIS A 56 -20.10 7.92 10.70
CA HIS A 56 -20.70 8.61 9.57
C HIS A 56 -22.19 8.29 9.37
N PRO A 57 -22.98 9.24 8.84
CA PRO A 57 -24.44 9.06 8.67
C PRO A 57 -24.82 8.14 7.50
N THR A 58 -23.90 7.87 6.57
CA THR A 58 -24.14 7.04 5.37
C THR A 58 -23.09 5.93 5.26
N ALA A 59 -23.32 4.95 4.40
CA ALA A 59 -22.27 3.98 4.06
C ALA A 59 -21.29 4.61 3.06
N GLY A 60 -20.02 4.21 3.09
CA GLY A 60 -18.96 4.67 2.20
C GLY A 60 -17.75 3.75 2.22
N SER A 61 -16.84 3.93 1.26
CA SER A 61 -15.56 3.19 1.23
C SER A 61 -14.72 3.54 2.46
N THR A 62 -14.06 2.55 3.04
CA THR A 62 -13.22 2.67 4.22
C THR A 62 -11.81 2.16 3.93
N VAL A 63 -10.87 2.45 4.83
CA VAL A 63 -9.52 1.92 4.73
C VAL A 63 -9.52 0.38 4.77
N THR A 64 -10.27 -0.22 5.70
CA THR A 64 -10.32 -1.68 5.82
C THR A 64 -11.13 -2.32 4.69
N SER A 65 -12.18 -1.67 4.18
CA SER A 65 -12.87 -2.18 2.97
C SER A 65 -11.94 -2.15 1.75
N ALA A 66 -11.05 -1.16 1.67
CA ALA A 66 -10.04 -1.10 0.61
C ALA A 66 -9.01 -2.23 0.71
N LEU A 67 -8.60 -2.63 1.93
CA LEU A 67 -7.76 -3.82 2.13
C LEU A 67 -8.46 -5.08 1.64
N ASP A 68 -9.72 -5.26 2.04
CA ASP A 68 -10.47 -6.47 1.71
C ASP A 68 -10.70 -6.60 0.19
N ASP A 69 -11.11 -5.51 -0.47
CA ASP A 69 -11.26 -5.47 -1.93
C ASP A 69 -9.92 -5.74 -2.65
N ALA A 70 -8.83 -5.15 -2.16
CA ALA A 70 -7.52 -5.38 -2.75
C ALA A 70 -6.99 -6.80 -2.52
N SER A 71 -7.33 -7.44 -1.41
CA SER A 71 -6.97 -8.84 -1.13
C SER A 71 -7.56 -9.79 -2.17
N LYS A 72 -8.82 -9.54 -2.55
CA LYS A 72 -9.54 -10.28 -3.60
C LYS A 72 -8.93 -10.03 -4.97
N CYS A 73 -8.62 -8.77 -5.30
CA CYS A 73 -7.98 -8.43 -6.58
C CYS A 73 -6.55 -8.97 -6.69
N GLY A 74 -5.77 -8.82 -5.63
CA GLY A 74 -4.36 -9.20 -5.54
C GLY A 74 -4.12 -10.67 -5.21
N ARG A 75 -5.18 -11.44 -4.96
CA ARG A 75 -5.14 -12.87 -4.62
C ARG A 75 -4.24 -13.18 -3.41
N PHE A 76 -4.31 -12.32 -2.40
CA PHE A 76 -3.71 -12.57 -1.09
C PHE A 76 -4.81 -12.63 -0.03
N THR A 77 -4.52 -13.26 1.10
CA THR A 77 -5.43 -13.27 2.25
C THR A 77 -4.95 -12.33 3.33
N TRP A 78 -5.84 -11.93 4.21
CA TRP A 78 -5.51 -11.18 5.41
C TRP A 78 -6.36 -11.68 6.56
N ASP A 79 -5.90 -11.40 7.77
CA ASP A 79 -6.51 -11.85 9.00
C ASP A 79 -6.58 -10.75 10.05
N GLY A 80 -7.50 -10.92 10.98
CA GLY A 80 -7.67 -9.99 12.08
C GLY A 80 -8.69 -10.47 13.10
N THR A 81 -8.68 -9.84 14.26
CA THR A 81 -9.71 -10.04 15.29
C THR A 81 -10.69 -8.88 15.25
N PHE A 82 -11.98 -9.17 15.11
CA PHE A 82 -12.99 -8.13 15.22
C PHE A 82 -13.23 -7.75 16.69
N SER A 83 -13.29 -6.45 16.98
CA SER A 83 -13.66 -5.93 18.28
C SER A 83 -15.04 -5.31 18.21
N THR A 84 -15.97 -5.84 19.00
CA THR A 84 -17.33 -5.28 19.11
C THR A 84 -17.36 -3.93 19.84
N ILE A 85 -16.34 -3.62 20.65
CA ILE A 85 -16.25 -2.36 21.39
C ILE A 85 -15.79 -1.22 20.48
N TYR A 86 -14.79 -1.49 19.64
CA TYR A 86 -14.31 -0.52 18.65
C TYR A 86 -15.07 -0.59 17.33
N ASP A 87 -15.91 -1.61 17.17
CA ASP A 87 -16.64 -1.90 15.93
C ASP A 87 -15.68 -1.99 14.73
N ASP A 88 -14.50 -2.60 14.92
CA ASP A 88 -13.41 -2.60 13.94
C ASP A 88 -12.55 -3.86 14.01
N PHE A 89 -11.73 -4.07 12.98
CA PHE A 89 -10.76 -5.16 12.91
C PHE A 89 -9.40 -4.71 13.42
N PHE A 90 -8.85 -5.45 14.38
CA PHE A 90 -7.42 -5.45 14.64
C PHE A 90 -6.75 -6.42 13.66
N ILE A 91 -6.10 -5.87 12.63
CA ILE A 91 -5.40 -6.65 11.62
C ILE A 91 -4.21 -7.36 12.25
N THR A 92 -4.16 -8.68 12.10
CA THR A 92 -3.08 -9.52 12.65
C THR A 92 -2.17 -10.05 11.56
N ARG A 93 -2.61 -10.15 10.31
CA ARG A 93 -1.80 -10.67 9.20
C ARG A 93 -2.24 -10.09 7.86
N ILE A 94 -1.29 -9.82 6.98
CA ILE A 94 -1.55 -9.51 5.57
C ILE A 94 -0.59 -10.35 4.73
N GLY A 95 -1.14 -11.18 3.84
CA GLY A 95 -0.36 -12.18 3.11
C GLY A 95 0.32 -13.14 4.08
N SER A 96 1.64 -13.29 3.92
CA SER A 96 2.49 -14.13 4.78
C SER A 96 2.94 -13.44 6.07
N ASP A 97 2.83 -12.11 6.15
CA ASP A 97 3.42 -11.34 7.23
C ASP A 97 2.41 -11.21 8.37
N ALA A 98 2.79 -11.68 9.56
CA ALA A 98 1.94 -11.67 10.75
C ALA A 98 2.52 -10.75 11.82
N GLN A 99 1.65 -10.09 12.59
CA GLN A 99 2.04 -9.33 13.77
C GLN A 99 2.76 -10.23 14.77
N THR A 100 3.64 -9.62 15.54
CA THR A 100 4.35 -10.27 16.65
C THR A 100 3.86 -9.69 17.98
N ALA A 101 4.50 -10.09 19.08
CA ALA A 101 4.23 -9.49 20.39
C ALA A 101 4.61 -8.00 20.46
N THR A 102 5.48 -7.52 19.56
CA THR A 102 6.04 -6.15 19.60
C THR A 102 5.92 -5.39 18.29
N GLN A 103 5.49 -6.04 17.20
CA GLN A 103 5.37 -5.43 15.88
C GLN A 103 3.94 -5.58 15.39
N PHE A 104 3.30 -4.45 15.11
CA PHE A 104 1.89 -4.37 14.78
C PHE A 104 1.69 -3.67 13.44
N TRP A 105 0.52 -3.87 12.84
CA TRP A 105 0.10 -3.16 11.65
C TRP A 105 -0.33 -1.73 11.99
N GLY A 106 0.28 -0.76 11.34
CA GLY A 106 -0.22 0.61 11.25
C GLY A 106 -1.16 0.76 10.07
N ILE A 107 -2.26 1.49 10.28
CA ILE A 107 -3.23 1.82 9.25
C ILE A 107 -3.08 3.31 8.93
N LEU A 108 -2.87 3.62 7.64
CA LEU A 108 -2.62 4.98 7.19
C LEU A 108 -3.46 5.34 5.97
N ALA A 109 -3.88 6.60 5.94
CA ALA A 109 -4.45 7.25 4.77
C ALA A 109 -3.58 8.46 4.40
N ASN A 110 -3.18 8.55 3.13
CA ASN A 110 -2.27 9.56 2.60
C ASN A 110 -1.01 9.69 3.47
N TYR A 111 -0.39 8.55 3.82
CA TYR A 111 0.81 8.44 4.67
C TYR A 111 0.69 9.04 6.08
N ASN A 112 -0.53 9.28 6.55
CA ASN A 112 -0.82 9.71 7.92
C ASN A 112 -1.60 8.62 8.65
N TYR A 113 -1.27 8.39 9.93
CA TYR A 113 -2.06 7.49 10.77
C TYR A 113 -3.53 7.90 10.78
N THR A 114 -4.41 6.91 10.68
CA THR A 114 -5.84 7.15 10.84
C THR A 114 -6.12 7.59 12.28
N LYS A 115 -7.10 8.50 12.44
CA LYS A 115 -7.51 8.99 13.77
C LYS A 115 -8.48 8.04 14.47
N THR A 116 -9.15 7.20 13.69
CA THR A 116 -10.11 6.18 14.13
C THR A 116 -9.73 4.84 13.50
N GLY A 117 -10.50 3.79 13.80
CA GLY A 117 -10.28 2.48 13.20
C GLY A 117 -10.43 2.48 11.68
N GLY A 118 -9.99 1.40 11.04
CA GLY A 118 -9.97 1.30 9.58
C GLY A 118 -11.35 1.12 8.95
N CYS A 119 -12.32 0.57 9.69
CA CYS A 119 -13.73 0.50 9.27
C CYS A 119 -14.49 1.81 9.47
N GLU A 120 -14.03 2.69 10.35
CA GLU A 120 -14.57 4.04 10.50
C GLU A 120 -13.97 5.01 9.49
N THR A 121 -12.66 4.88 9.22
CA THR A 121 -11.92 5.83 8.39
C THR A 121 -12.31 5.72 6.92
N ARG A 122 -13.06 6.71 6.44
CA ARG A 122 -13.45 6.79 5.03
C ARG A 122 -12.29 7.16 4.11
N VAL A 123 -12.32 6.59 2.91
CA VAL A 123 -11.39 6.92 1.83
C VAL A 123 -12.14 7.44 0.62
N GLN A 124 -11.50 8.36 -0.09
CA GLN A 124 -11.99 8.96 -1.31
C GLN A 124 -11.19 8.49 -2.53
N GLN A 125 -11.60 9.01 -3.69
CA GLN A 125 -10.91 8.76 -4.94
C GLN A 125 -9.52 9.38 -4.86
N ASN A 126 -8.52 8.61 -5.28
CA ASN A 126 -7.11 8.98 -5.27
C ASN A 126 -6.45 9.04 -3.88
N ASP A 127 -7.17 8.73 -2.80
CA ASP A 127 -6.50 8.52 -1.51
C ASP A 127 -5.52 7.34 -1.61
N GLU A 128 -4.41 7.44 -0.89
CA GLU A 128 -3.41 6.39 -0.75
C GLU A 128 -3.60 5.70 0.60
N VAL A 129 -4.02 4.45 0.59
CA VAL A 129 -4.13 3.60 1.78
C VAL A 129 -2.83 2.84 1.95
N LEU A 130 -2.29 2.82 3.17
CA LEU A 130 -1.08 2.07 3.51
C LEU A 130 -1.32 1.23 4.76
N PHE A 131 -1.04 -0.08 4.65
CA PHE A 131 -0.87 -0.96 5.80
C PHE A 131 0.62 -1.22 5.98
N ALA A 132 1.16 -0.67 7.06
CA ALA A 132 2.59 -0.65 7.34
C ALA A 132 2.90 -1.61 8.49
N PHE A 133 3.77 -2.59 8.25
CA PHE A 133 4.19 -3.52 9.29
C PHE A 133 5.21 -2.85 10.20
N ASP A 134 5.07 -3.00 11.51
CA ASP A 134 5.98 -2.37 12.48
C ASP A 134 5.99 -0.83 12.36
N ALA A 135 4.86 -0.24 11.94
CA ALA A 135 4.75 1.18 11.59
C ALA A 135 5.19 2.11 12.74
N PHE A 136 4.85 1.75 13.97
CA PHE A 136 5.06 2.58 15.16
C PHE A 136 6.54 2.71 15.55
N SER A 137 7.41 1.82 15.06
CA SER A 137 8.87 1.93 15.25
C SER A 137 9.58 2.62 14.09
N LYS A 138 8.90 2.87 12.97
CA LYS A 138 9.51 3.49 11.78
C LYS A 138 9.37 5.00 11.80
N LYS A 139 10.41 5.66 11.30
CA LYS A 139 10.49 7.12 11.29
C LYS A 139 9.68 7.75 10.15
N TYR A 140 9.74 7.15 8.97
CA TYR A 140 9.12 7.68 7.76
C TYR A 140 8.46 6.57 6.95
N PHE A 141 7.44 6.97 6.19
CA PHE A 141 6.81 6.15 5.16
C PHE A 141 7.28 6.65 3.81
N LEU A 142 8.04 5.83 3.08
CA LEU A 142 8.62 6.28 1.82
C LEU A 142 7.55 6.41 0.74
N LYS A 143 7.70 7.41 -0.12
CA LYS A 143 6.95 7.55 -1.37
C LYS A 143 7.92 7.65 -2.51
N LEU A 144 7.71 6.84 -3.54
CA LEU A 144 8.45 6.87 -4.79
C LEU A 144 7.57 7.52 -5.85
N THR A 145 8.18 8.40 -6.64
CA THR A 145 7.52 9.03 -7.80
C THR A 145 8.49 9.09 -8.99
N VAL A 146 7.96 8.93 -10.20
CA VAL A 146 8.73 8.89 -11.45
C VAL A 146 7.79 9.04 -12.66
N PRO A 147 8.27 9.51 -13.83
CA PRO A 147 7.59 9.24 -15.09
C PRO A 147 7.38 7.74 -15.32
N LEU A 148 6.15 7.32 -15.66
CA LEU A 148 5.80 5.91 -15.86
C LEU A 148 6.36 5.31 -17.16
N THR A 149 6.98 6.14 -17.99
CA THR A 149 7.69 5.73 -19.20
C THR A 149 9.14 6.15 -19.15
N ALA A 150 10.02 5.27 -19.62
CA ALA A 150 11.46 5.49 -19.68
C ALA A 150 12.01 4.99 -21.01
N ARG A 151 13.19 5.50 -21.40
CA ARG A 151 13.92 5.03 -22.57
C ARG A 151 15.12 4.21 -22.13
N ARG A 152 15.32 3.06 -22.78
CA ARG A 152 16.49 2.23 -22.54
C ARG A 152 17.78 3.02 -22.78
N GLY A 153 18.75 2.86 -21.88
CA GLY A 153 20.04 3.57 -21.94
C GLY A 153 20.00 5.04 -21.51
N CYS A 154 18.82 5.62 -21.26
CA CYS A 154 18.68 6.96 -20.70
C CYS A 154 18.53 6.89 -19.18
N ASN A 155 19.03 7.92 -18.49
CA ASN A 155 18.77 8.08 -17.06
C ASN A 155 17.33 8.55 -16.85
N THR A 156 16.57 7.79 -16.07
CA THR A 156 15.29 8.20 -15.52
C THR A 156 15.49 8.64 -14.08
N ILE A 157 14.95 9.81 -13.72
CA ILE A 157 15.06 10.36 -12.37
C ILE A 157 13.83 9.97 -11.58
N PHE A 158 14.06 9.17 -10.54
CA PHE A 158 13.08 8.85 -9.52
C PHE A 158 13.25 9.80 -8.35
N ARG A 159 12.15 10.10 -7.64
CA ARG A 159 12.16 10.91 -6.44
C ARG A 159 11.62 10.11 -5.26
N VAL A 160 12.44 9.99 -4.21
CA VAL A 160 12.10 9.38 -2.93
C VAL A 160 11.81 10.47 -1.91
N THR A 161 10.60 10.45 -1.35
CA THR A 161 10.16 11.42 -0.34
C THR A 161 9.60 10.74 0.90
N ASN A 162 9.46 11.51 1.97
CA ASN A 162 8.51 11.20 3.03
C ASN A 162 7.10 11.40 2.47
N GLY A 163 6.30 10.34 2.44
CA GLY A 163 4.97 10.39 1.84
C GLY A 163 4.01 11.34 2.54
N ALA A 164 4.23 11.66 3.82
CA ALA A 164 3.36 12.56 4.57
C ALA A 164 3.65 14.05 4.31
N THR A 165 4.90 14.40 4.00
CA THR A 165 5.35 15.81 3.92
C THR A 165 5.96 16.19 2.57
N ASP A 166 6.13 15.23 1.67
CA ASP A 166 6.88 15.37 0.42
C ASP A 166 8.36 15.81 0.57
N ALA A 167 8.88 15.82 1.80
CA ALA A 167 10.28 16.14 2.07
C ALA A 167 11.20 15.09 1.42
N PRO A 168 12.31 15.50 0.77
CA PRO A 168 13.23 14.57 0.13
C PRO A 168 13.90 13.63 1.14
N ILE A 169 14.07 12.37 0.75
CA ILE A 169 14.78 11.36 1.56
C ILE A 169 16.08 10.98 0.89
N SER A 170 17.19 11.26 1.56
CA SER A 170 18.52 10.79 1.16
C SER A 170 18.82 9.40 1.72
N GLY A 171 19.65 8.63 1.00
CA GLY A 171 20.15 7.33 1.45
C GLY A 171 19.20 6.15 1.21
N ALA A 172 18.01 6.37 0.66
CA ALA A 172 17.09 5.30 0.28
C ALA A 172 17.55 4.61 -1.01
N LYS A 173 17.37 3.30 -1.11
CA LYS A 173 17.76 2.48 -2.26
C LYS A 173 16.58 2.27 -3.20
N VAL A 174 16.79 2.47 -4.51
CA VAL A 174 15.90 1.99 -5.58
C VAL A 174 16.70 0.98 -6.40
N GLY A 175 16.51 -0.31 -6.08
CA GLY A 175 17.41 -1.37 -6.54
C GLY A 175 18.85 -1.12 -6.05
N LYS A 176 19.80 -1.02 -6.98
CA LYS A 176 21.23 -0.75 -6.66
C LYS A 176 21.57 0.74 -6.49
N TYR A 177 20.65 1.63 -6.81
CA TYR A 177 20.89 3.07 -6.84
C TYR A 177 20.44 3.71 -5.52
N VAL A 178 21.13 4.76 -5.07
CA VAL A 178 20.87 5.43 -3.78
C VAL A 178 20.42 6.86 -4.02
N SER A 179 19.47 7.35 -3.23
CA SER A 179 18.95 8.72 -3.32
C SER A 179 19.92 9.76 -2.76
N ASP A 180 20.11 10.85 -3.50
CA ASP A 180 20.92 11.99 -3.11
C ASP A 180 20.23 12.87 -2.03
N SER A 181 20.86 13.99 -1.65
CA SER A 181 20.31 14.93 -0.67
C SER A 181 18.98 15.56 -1.09
N ASN A 182 18.66 15.55 -2.38
CA ASN A 182 17.41 16.04 -2.95
C ASN A 182 16.38 14.92 -3.13
N GLY A 183 16.68 13.70 -2.65
CA GLY A 183 15.83 12.53 -2.81
C GLY A 183 15.82 11.96 -4.21
N ASN A 184 16.73 12.37 -5.09
CA ASN A 184 16.75 11.91 -6.48
C ASN A 184 17.57 10.64 -6.64
N VAL A 185 17.06 9.71 -7.45
CA VAL A 185 17.76 8.49 -7.87
C VAL A 185 17.80 8.42 -9.39
N LYS A 186 18.99 8.34 -9.98
CA LYS A 186 19.18 8.16 -11.42
C LYS A 186 19.27 6.68 -11.74
N VAL A 187 18.28 6.15 -12.45
CA VAL A 187 18.20 4.75 -12.87
C VAL A 187 18.38 4.67 -14.37
N ALA A 188 19.36 3.88 -14.83
CA ALA A 188 19.51 3.53 -16.23
C ALA A 188 18.99 2.10 -16.46
N PHE A 189 17.97 1.97 -17.31
CA PHE A 189 17.41 0.68 -17.71
C PHE A 189 18.20 0.10 -18.89
N THR A 190 18.63 -1.15 -18.77
CA THR A 190 19.37 -1.87 -19.81
C THR A 190 18.48 -2.76 -20.68
N SER A 191 17.29 -3.09 -20.21
CA SER A 191 16.29 -3.87 -20.95
C SER A 191 14.97 -3.11 -21.07
N GLY A 192 14.29 -3.31 -22.22
CA GLY A 192 12.93 -2.84 -22.41
C GLY A 192 11.92 -3.67 -21.60
N GLY A 193 10.66 -3.27 -21.63
CA GLY A 193 9.57 -3.96 -20.94
C GLY A 193 9.15 -3.27 -19.64
N ARG A 194 8.44 -4.00 -18.78
CA ARG A 194 7.85 -3.45 -17.55
C ARG A 194 8.75 -3.76 -16.36
N HIS A 195 9.16 -2.72 -15.63
CA HIS A 195 10.04 -2.83 -14.46
C HIS A 195 9.30 -2.39 -13.21
N LYS A 196 9.23 -3.26 -12.20
CA LYS A 196 8.67 -2.95 -10.88
C LYS A 196 9.76 -2.45 -9.95
N LEU A 197 9.56 -1.29 -9.33
CA LEU A 197 10.54 -0.64 -8.46
C LEU A 197 9.87 -0.17 -7.17
N LYS A 198 10.64 -0.23 -6.08
CA LYS A 198 10.33 0.34 -4.77
C LYS A 198 11.56 1.05 -4.21
N ALA A 199 11.35 2.01 -3.32
CA ALA A 199 12.40 2.61 -2.50
C ALA A 199 12.44 1.96 -1.12
N GLU A 200 13.66 1.66 -0.66
CA GLU A 200 13.92 0.93 0.58
C GLU A 200 14.91 1.67 1.47
N HIS A 201 14.71 1.57 2.77
CA HIS A 201 15.67 2.03 3.76
C HIS A 201 15.47 1.22 5.04
N LYS A 202 16.55 0.83 5.72
CA LYS A 202 16.50 -0.09 6.86
C LYS A 202 15.63 0.41 8.03
N ASP A 203 15.52 1.73 8.18
CA ASP A 203 14.81 2.37 9.30
C ASP A 203 13.41 2.90 8.92
N TYR A 204 12.97 2.74 7.67
CA TYR A 204 11.74 3.33 7.13
C TYR A 204 10.81 2.26 6.53
N ILE A 205 9.52 2.58 6.44
CA ILE A 205 8.55 1.76 5.70
C ILE A 205 8.81 1.91 4.20
N ARG A 206 8.79 0.80 3.47
CA ARG A 206 9.09 0.76 2.05
C ARG A 206 8.06 1.55 1.25
N SER A 207 8.47 2.08 0.09
CA SER A 207 7.54 2.85 -0.75
C SER A 207 6.47 2.01 -1.43
N ASN A 208 5.48 2.73 -1.96
CA ASN A 208 4.64 2.24 -3.05
C ASN A 208 5.46 1.58 -4.17
N ALA A 209 4.89 0.54 -4.78
CA ALA A 209 5.45 -0.04 -6.00
C ALA A 209 5.10 0.84 -7.20
N ILE A 210 6.07 1.08 -8.08
CA ILE A 210 5.85 1.70 -9.38
C ILE A 210 6.25 0.74 -10.49
N TYR A 211 5.43 0.71 -11.54
CA TYR A 211 5.72 0.01 -12.79
C TYR A 211 6.13 1.03 -13.85
N VAL A 212 7.38 0.94 -14.30
CA VAL A 212 7.91 1.78 -15.39
C VAL A 212 7.94 0.97 -16.66
N ARG A 213 7.33 1.49 -17.72
CA ARG A 213 7.40 0.92 -19.07
C ARG A 213 8.62 1.49 -19.80
N VAL A 214 9.58 0.62 -20.10
CA VAL A 214 10.81 0.98 -20.80
C VAL A 214 10.69 0.61 -22.28
N GLN A 215 10.93 1.60 -23.13
CA GLN A 215 10.96 1.48 -24.59
C GLN A 215 12.40 1.53 -25.11
#